data_AF-A0A5S5CX97-F1
#
_entry.id   AF-A0A5S5CX97-F1
#
_cell.length_a   1.000
_cell.length_b   1.000
_cell.length_c   1.000
_cell.angle_alpha   90.00
_cell.angle_beta   90.00
_cell.angle_gamma   90.00
#
_symmetry.space_group_name_H-M   'P 1'
#
loop_
_entity.id
_entity.type
_entity.pdbx_description
1 polymer ?
#
loop_
_entity_poly.entity_id
_entity_poly.type
_entity_poly.pdbx_seq_one_letter_code
_entity_poly.pdbx_strand_id
1 'polypeptide(L)'
;MDAVEHDLSPGQWALLQKAWNGCAYCGATGVPLQRDCVLALSRGGRYTLENIVPACGSCNASKCNDEVTGWLRRKRLDERAFLVRHAEVRMLLAQQFAGDADEWAPAGREA
;
A
#
# COMPACT_ATOMS: atom_id res chain seq x y z
N MET A 1 -8.68 -13.38 -17.89
CA MET A 1 -7.67 -12.41 -17.42
C MET A 1 -8.48 -11.28 -16.85
N ASP A 2 -8.87 -11.41 -15.57
CA ASP A 2 -9.72 -10.42 -14.93
C ASP A 2 -8.95 -9.10 -14.82
N ALA A 3 -9.63 -8.01 -15.16
CA ALA A 3 -9.07 -6.68 -15.10
C ALA A 3 -8.45 -6.45 -13.71
N VAL A 4 -7.18 -6.06 -13.68
CA VAL A 4 -6.55 -5.60 -12.45
C VAL A 4 -7.24 -4.29 -12.11
N GLU A 5 -8.18 -4.34 -11.18
CA GLU A 5 -8.79 -3.17 -10.56
C GLU A 5 -7.65 -2.29 -9.99
N HIS A 6 -7.44 -1.14 -10.63
CA HIS A 6 -6.40 -0.17 -10.31
C HIS A 6 -7.02 0.94 -9.45
N ASP A 7 -7.36 0.60 -8.20
CA ASP A 7 -8.29 1.40 -7.38
C ASP A 7 -7.62 2.52 -6.58
N LEU A 8 -6.28 2.64 -6.65
CA LEU A 8 -5.58 3.64 -5.84
C LEU A 8 -5.69 5.04 -6.46
N SER A 9 -6.61 5.84 -5.93
CA SER A 9 -6.81 7.22 -6.38
C SER A 9 -5.63 8.14 -5.99
N PRO A 10 -5.43 9.28 -6.70
CA PRO A 10 -4.42 10.26 -6.31
C PRO A 10 -4.60 10.81 -4.88
N GLY A 11 -5.85 10.96 -4.42
CA GLY A 11 -6.17 11.41 -3.06
C GLY A 11 -5.78 10.39 -2.00
N GLN A 12 -6.12 9.11 -2.24
CA GLN A 12 -5.69 7.99 -1.40
C GLN A 12 -4.15 7.90 -1.31
N TRP A 13 -3.46 8.10 -2.44
CA TRP A 13 -2.00 8.15 -2.46
C TRP A 13 -1.41 9.31 -1.63
N ALA A 14 -2.00 10.50 -1.70
CA ALA A 14 -1.58 11.63 -0.88
C ALA A 14 -1.74 11.34 0.62
N LEU A 15 -2.84 10.68 1.01
CA LEU A 15 -3.07 10.28 2.40
C LEU A 15 -2.10 9.20 2.88
N LEU A 16 -1.78 8.20 2.04
CA LEU A 16 -0.74 7.22 2.36
C LEU A 16 0.62 7.90 2.62
N GLN A 17 1.04 8.81 1.75
CA GLN A 17 2.29 9.55 1.95
C GLN A 17 2.28 10.34 3.26
N LYS A 18 1.16 10.99 3.59
CA LYS A 18 1.01 11.74 4.84
C LYS A 18 1.01 10.83 6.07
N ALA A 19 0.30 9.70 6.02
CA ALA A 19 0.17 8.78 7.14
C ALA A 19 1.51 8.09 7.47
N TRP A 20 2.31 7.75 6.45
CA TRP A 20 3.62 7.15 6.64
C TRP A 20 4.72 8.19 6.92
N ASN A 21 4.58 9.42 6.42
CA ASN A 21 5.52 10.51 6.59
C ASN A 21 6.97 10.14 6.22
N GLY A 22 7.14 9.37 5.15
CA GLY A 22 8.42 8.86 4.68
C GLY A 22 8.30 7.50 4.02
N CYS A 23 9.44 6.91 3.68
CA CYS A 23 9.50 5.53 3.20
C CYS A 23 9.02 4.58 4.31
N ALA A 24 8.02 3.74 4.00
CA ALA A 24 7.44 2.76 4.91
C ALA A 24 8.44 1.75 5.46
N TYR A 25 9.59 1.58 4.79
CA TYR A 25 10.60 0.61 5.15
C TYR A 25 11.78 1.21 5.91
N CYS A 26 12.45 2.21 5.32
CA CYS A 26 13.66 2.78 5.92
C CYS A 26 13.43 4.13 6.62
N GLY A 27 12.22 4.68 6.58
CA GLY A 27 11.89 5.97 7.18
C GLY A 27 12.45 7.20 6.44
N ALA A 28 13.13 7.03 5.31
CA ALA A 28 13.71 8.16 4.58
C ALA A 28 12.65 9.18 4.14
N THR A 29 12.92 10.46 4.43
CA THR A 29 12.08 11.61 4.08
C THR A 29 12.79 12.51 3.07
N GLY A 30 12.06 13.39 2.37
CA GLY A 30 12.63 14.33 1.41
C GLY A 30 13.16 13.69 0.12
N VAL A 31 12.83 12.42 -0.12
CA VAL A 31 13.15 11.68 -1.34
C VAL A 31 11.87 11.34 -2.11
N PRO A 32 11.92 11.19 -3.45
CA PRO A 32 10.77 10.71 -4.21
C PRO A 32 10.28 9.34 -3.71
N LEU A 33 8.98 9.25 -3.44
CA LEU A 33 8.32 8.03 -2.99
C LEU A 33 7.57 7.38 -4.14
N GLN A 34 7.64 6.06 -4.21
CA GLN A 34 6.99 5.19 -5.17
C GLN A 34 5.91 4.36 -4.47
N ARG A 35 4.91 3.91 -5.24
CA ARG A 35 3.87 3.00 -4.76
C ARG A 35 4.40 1.58 -4.83
N ASP A 36 4.64 0.97 -3.68
CA ASP A 36 5.08 -0.42 -3.58
C ASP A 36 3.96 -1.31 -3.01
N CYS A 37 3.87 -2.53 -3.54
CA CYS A 37 2.91 -3.53 -3.07
C CYS A 37 3.53 -4.38 -1.96
N VAL A 38 2.93 -4.35 -0.77
CA VAL A 38 3.35 -5.16 0.39
C VAL A 38 3.33 -6.65 0.02
N LEU A 39 2.19 -7.14 -0.50
CA LEU A 39 2.11 -8.41 -1.23
C LEU A 39 2.29 -8.12 -2.72
N ALA A 40 3.34 -8.68 -3.33
CA ALA A 40 3.63 -8.48 -4.75
C ALA A 40 2.47 -8.93 -5.66
N LEU A 41 2.25 -8.23 -6.78
CA LEU A 41 1.19 -8.58 -7.75
C LEU A 41 1.36 -10.01 -8.29
N SER A 42 2.59 -10.43 -8.54
CA SER A 42 2.93 -11.79 -8.99
C SER A 42 2.62 -12.89 -7.97
N ARG A 43 2.25 -12.51 -6.73
CA ARG A 43 1.87 -13.40 -5.64
C ARG A 43 0.43 -13.19 -5.19
N GLY A 44 -0.40 -12.60 -6.04
CA GLY A 44 -1.83 -12.37 -5.77
C GLY A 44 -2.14 -11.07 -5.04
N GLY A 45 -1.15 -10.18 -4.87
CA GLY A 45 -1.40 -8.82 -4.40
C GLY A 45 -2.27 -8.03 -5.38
N ARG A 46 -3.01 -7.06 -4.85
CA ARG A 46 -3.84 -6.12 -5.64
C ARG A 46 -3.35 -4.69 -5.49
N TYR A 47 -3.68 -3.83 -6.44
CA TYR A 47 -3.25 -2.43 -6.42
C TYR A 47 -4.22 -1.55 -5.62
N THR A 48 -4.36 -1.85 -4.34
CA THR A 48 -5.37 -1.25 -3.45
C THR A 48 -4.74 -0.41 -2.34
N LEU A 49 -5.56 0.44 -1.72
CA LEU A 49 -5.17 1.26 -0.57
C LEU A 49 -4.56 0.44 0.59
N GLU A 50 -5.03 -0.79 0.78
CA GLU A 50 -4.57 -1.67 1.86
C GLU A 50 -3.22 -2.34 1.59
N ASN A 51 -2.90 -2.56 0.31
CA ASN A 51 -1.69 -3.29 -0.10
C ASN A 51 -0.57 -2.35 -0.56
N ILE A 52 -0.85 -1.08 -0.83
CA ILE A 52 0.15 -0.10 -1.26
C ILE A 52 0.73 0.67 -0.09
N VAL A 53 2.05 0.81 -0.08
CA VAL A 53 2.80 1.67 0.85
C VAL A 53 3.76 2.58 0.08
N PRO A 54 4.10 3.77 0.62
CA PRO A 54 5.12 4.60 0.02
C PRO A 54 6.52 4.06 0.30
N ALA A 55 7.33 3.87 -0.74
CA ALA A 55 8.69 3.38 -0.63
C ALA A 55 9.67 4.27 -1.42
N CYS A 56 10.86 4.53 -0.89
CA CYS A 56 11.91 5.17 -1.68
C CYS A 56 12.41 4.23 -2.79
N GLY A 57 13.00 4.79 -3.85
CA GLY A 57 13.45 4.00 -5.00
C GLY A 57 14.42 2.86 -4.67
N SER A 58 15.32 3.06 -3.70
CA SER A 58 16.28 2.03 -3.29
C SER A 58 15.61 0.86 -2.56
N CYS A 59 14.63 1.13 -1.70
CA CYS A 59 13.88 0.08 -1.00
C CYS A 59 12.94 -0.66 -1.94
N ASN A 60 12.18 0.07 -2.77
CA ASN A 60 11.27 -0.53 -3.74
C ASN A 60 12.02 -1.46 -4.71
N ALA A 61 13.13 -0.99 -5.30
CA ALA A 61 13.96 -1.81 -6.18
C ALA A 61 14.59 -3.01 -5.45
N SER A 62 15.04 -2.83 -4.21
CA SER A 62 15.64 -3.91 -3.43
C SER A 62 14.64 -4.97 -2.98
N LYS A 63 13.39 -4.60 -2.72
CA LYS A 63 12.31 -5.54 -2.38
C LYS A 63 11.85 -6.27 -3.64
N CYS A 64 11.60 -5.54 -4.72
CA CYS A 64 11.08 -6.11 -5.96
C CYS A 64 9.85 -7.00 -5.65
N ASN A 65 9.88 -8.25 -6.10
CA ASN A 65 8.81 -9.22 -5.87
C ASN A 65 8.97 -10.04 -4.58
N ASP A 66 9.94 -9.70 -3.71
CA ASP A 66 10.15 -10.42 -2.47
C ASP A 66 8.98 -10.23 -1.49
N GLU A 67 8.84 -11.22 -0.61
CA GLU A 67 7.83 -11.21 0.44
C GLU A 67 8.32 -10.25 1.52
N VAL A 68 7.44 -9.36 1.97
CA VAL A 68 7.84 -8.18 2.75
C VAL A 68 8.57 -8.56 4.04
N THR A 69 8.10 -9.56 4.79
CA THR A 69 8.70 -9.93 6.07
C THR A 69 10.06 -10.60 5.87
N GLY A 70 10.18 -11.52 4.91
CA GLY A 70 11.44 -12.15 4.53
C GLY A 70 12.46 -11.14 4.02
N TRP A 71 12.02 -10.15 3.25
CA TRP A 71 12.88 -9.06 2.80
C TRP A 71 13.31 -8.12 3.95
N LEU A 72 12.39 -7.72 4.83
CA LEU A 72 12.69 -6.89 6.01
C LEU A 72 13.75 -7.56 6.90
N ARG A 73 13.57 -8.85 7.20
CA ARG A 73 14.55 -9.65 7.97
C ARG A 73 15.92 -9.67 7.30
N ARG A 74 15.98 -9.88 5.99
CA ARG A 74 17.23 -9.89 5.21
C ARG A 74 17.93 -8.53 5.20
N LYS A 75 17.16 -7.44 5.16
CA LYS A 75 17.65 -6.06 5.23
C LYS A 75 17.97 -5.61 6.66
N ARG A 76 17.69 -6.45 7.68
CA ARG A 76 17.81 -6.12 9.10
C ARG A 76 16.98 -4.90 9.50
N LEU A 77 15.81 -4.74 8.88
CA LEU A 77 14.81 -3.75 9.24
C LEU A 77 13.83 -4.36 10.25
N ASP A 78 13.18 -3.51 11.05
CA ASP A 78 12.26 -3.93 12.10
C ASP A 78 10.92 -4.39 11.50
N GLU A 79 10.79 -5.71 11.31
CA GLU A 79 9.58 -6.36 10.83
C GLU A 79 8.37 -6.07 11.71
N ARG A 80 8.53 -6.13 13.04
CA ARG A 80 7.42 -5.95 13.98
C ARG A 80 6.89 -4.52 13.89
N ALA A 81 7.80 -3.54 13.90
CA ALA A 81 7.43 -2.14 13.78
C ALA A 81 6.70 -1.87 12.46
N PHE A 82 7.17 -2.44 11.35
CA PHE A 82 6.49 -2.33 10.06
C PHE A 82 5.06 -2.91 10.10
N LEU A 83 4.88 -4.14 10.59
CA LEU A 83 3.57 -4.80 10.61
C LEU A 83 2.56 -4.07 11.49
N VAL A 84 2.99 -3.60 12.67
CA VAL A 84 2.14 -2.79 13.57
C VAL A 84 1.75 -1.49 12.87
N ARG A 85 2.72 -0.77 12.30
CA ARG A 85 2.44 0.50 11.63
C ARG A 85 1.55 0.33 10.40
N HIS A 86 1.75 -0.73 9.62
CA HIS A 86 0.92 -1.05 8.46
C HIS A 86 -0.53 -1.30 8.88
N ALA A 87 -0.76 -2.05 9.96
CA ALA A 87 -2.10 -2.26 10.51
C ALA A 87 -2.74 -0.94 10.99
N GLU A 88 -2.01 -0.11 11.73
CA GLU A 88 -2.49 1.20 12.19
C GLU A 88 -2.91 2.11 11.04
N VAL A 89 -2.06 2.24 10.00
CA VAL A 89 -2.34 3.07 8.83
C VAL A 89 -3.56 2.53 8.07
N ARG A 90 -3.67 1.21 7.90
CA ARG A 90 -4.84 0.60 7.25
C ARG A 90 -6.13 0.92 8.02
N MET A 91 -6.12 0.77 9.35
CA MET A 91 -7.27 1.10 10.18
C MET A 91 -7.64 2.59 10.10
N LEU A 92 -6.65 3.48 10.14
CA LEU A 92 -6.84 4.93 10.03
C LEU A 92 -7.49 5.30 8.68
N LEU A 93 -6.99 4.77 7.58
CA LEU A 93 -7.49 5.10 6.25
C LEU A 93 -8.84 4.43 5.96
N ALA A 94 -9.08 3.22 6.47
CA ALA A 94 -10.40 2.58 6.37
C ALA A 94 -11.50 3.45 7.01
N GLN A 95 -11.22 4.08 8.15
CA GLN A 95 -12.18 5.00 8.79
C GLN A 95 -12.46 6.26 7.96
N GLN A 96 -11.51 6.70 7.14
CA GLN A 96 -11.67 7.88 6.28
C GLN A 96 -12.45 7.59 5.00
N PHE A 97 -12.37 6.36 4.49
CA PHE A 97 -13.00 5.96 3.21
C PHE A 97 -14.21 5.03 3.37
N ALA A 98 -14.54 4.59 4.59
CA ALA A 98 -15.76 3.82 4.86
C ALA A 98 -17.05 4.60 4.55
N GLY A 99 -16.98 5.93 4.37
CA GLY A 99 -18.11 6.76 3.94
C GLY A 99 -18.34 6.82 2.42
N ASP A 100 -17.36 6.45 1.59
CA ASP A 100 -17.45 6.60 0.13
C ASP A 100 -17.95 5.31 -0.56
N ALA A 101 -17.91 4.17 0.13
CA ALA A 101 -18.32 2.86 -0.41
C ALA A 101 -19.84 2.66 -0.46
N ASP A 102 -20.63 3.49 0.24
CA ASP A 102 -22.09 3.39 0.31
C ASP A 102 -22.80 4.07 -0.88
N GLU A 103 -22.06 4.79 -1.74
CA GLU A 103 -22.60 5.51 -2.91
C GLU A 103 -22.39 4.76 -4.25
N TRP A 104 -21.78 3.57 -4.24
CA TRP A 104 -21.71 2.71 -5.43
C TRP A 104 -22.96 1.83 -5.55
N ALA A 105 -24.01 2.37 -6.16
CA ALA A 105 -25.07 1.55 -6.73
C ALA A 105 -24.56 0.93 -8.05
N PRO A 106 -24.51 -0.41 -8.21
CA PRO A 106 -24.15 -1.00 -9.50
C PRO A 106 -25.22 -0.60 -10.53
N ALA A 107 -24.81 0.20 -11.52
CA ALA A 107 -25.64 0.48 -12.68
C ALA A 107 -25.98 -0.84 -13.40
N GLY A 108 -27.26 -1.17 -13.42
CA GLY A 108 -27.90 -2.00 -14.45
C GLY A 108 -27.42 -3.45 -14.56
N ARG A 109 -28.08 -4.36 -13.85
CA ARG A 109 -28.39 -5.68 -14.41
C ARG A 109 -29.64 -5.52 -15.26
N GLU A 110 -29.50 -5.47 -16.58
CA GLU A 110 -30.63 -5.71 -17.49
C GLU A 110 -30.48 -7.11 -18.10
N ALA A 111 -31.61 -7.81 -18.09
CA ALA A 111 -31.81 -9.21 -18.46
C ALA A 111 -32.07 -9.39 -19.96
#